data_AF-A0A9Q0M4Y0-F1
#
_entry.id   AF-A0A9Q0M4Y0-F1
#
_cell.length_a   1.000
_cell.length_b   1.000
_cell.length_c   1.000
_cell.angle_alpha   90.00
_cell.angle_beta   90.00
_cell.angle_gamma   90.00
#
_symmetry.space_group_name_H-M   'P 1'
#
loop_
_entity.id
_entity.type
_entity.pdbx_description
1 polymer ?
#
loop_
_entity_poly.entity_id
_entity_poly.type
_entity_poly.pdbx_seq_one_letter_code
_entity_poly.pdbx_strand_id
1 'polypeptide(L)'
;MTKYHSDDYIRFLKNIRPDNMTEFNKQMQRFNVGEDCPVFDGLYEFCQLSAGGSVAGAVKLNKQHTDIAINWGGGLHHAKKSEASGFCYVNDIVLAILELLKYHQRVLYIDIDIHHGDGVEEAFYTTDRVMTASFHKYGEYFPGTGDLRDIGAGKGKYYAVNFPLRDGIDDDSYEGIFKPLISKVVEMFAPSAIVLQCGADSLSGDRLGCFNLTLKGHGKCVEFVKNLGLPLLLVGGGGYTIRNVARCWTYETAVALDTEISNELPYNDYFEYFGPDFKLNISPSNMSNANSPEYLDKIKSRLFENLRMLPHAPGVQMQVIPEDAIDIEMEEDQDKQNGEERISIRASEKRICNENELSDSEDEGDNRKDIRSNKKAKKTRQTESTPTDSKMVSEKSESKEAESSNSVDKTGESSNATAMAVSESTTSDDKK
;
A
#
# COMPACT_ATOMS: atom_id res chain seq x y z
N MET A 1 4.47 7.21 5.00
CA MET A 1 3.14 7.53 5.58
C MET A 1 2.73 8.98 5.33
N THR A 2 3.17 9.99 6.11
CA THR A 2 2.65 11.39 5.99
C THR A 2 3.09 12.17 4.74
N LYS A 3 3.87 11.56 3.84
CA LYS A 3 4.09 12.07 2.47
C LYS A 3 2.79 12.07 1.63
N TYR A 4 1.80 11.25 2.00
CA TYR A 4 0.46 11.22 1.40
C TYR A 4 -0.63 11.52 2.44
N HIS A 5 -0.71 10.68 3.49
CA HIS A 5 -1.76 10.73 4.51
C HIS A 5 -1.65 11.93 5.44
N SER A 6 -2.76 12.35 6.06
CA SER A 6 -2.74 13.45 7.03
C SER A 6 -2.00 13.08 8.33
N ASP A 7 -1.32 14.07 8.93
CA ASP A 7 -0.54 13.88 10.16
C ASP A 7 -1.40 13.48 11.37
N ASP A 8 -2.67 13.87 11.40
CA ASP A 8 -3.61 13.52 12.46
C ASP A 8 -4.16 12.09 12.31
N TYR A 9 -4.39 11.62 11.08
CA TYR A 9 -4.78 10.23 10.80
C TYR A 9 -3.63 9.25 11.11
N ILE A 10 -2.41 9.54 10.68
CA ILE A 10 -1.23 8.71 11.00
C ILE A 10 -0.90 8.76 12.51
N ARG A 11 -1.13 9.89 13.18
CA ARG A 11 -1.04 9.99 14.64
C ARG A 11 -2.13 9.18 15.34
N PHE A 12 -3.34 9.10 14.80
CA PHE A 12 -4.39 8.21 15.31
C PHE A 12 -3.98 6.75 15.17
N LEU A 13 -3.61 6.29 13.98
CA LEU A 13 -3.17 4.90 13.74
C LEU A 13 -1.99 4.49 14.65
N LYS A 14 -1.09 5.41 15.00
CA LYS A 14 0.04 5.16 15.91
C LYS A 14 -0.36 5.02 17.39
N ASN A 15 -1.51 5.55 17.81
CA ASN A 15 -1.92 5.58 19.21
C ASN A 15 -3.12 4.67 19.53
N ILE A 16 -3.98 4.38 18.54
CA ILE A 16 -5.14 3.50 18.69
C ILE A 16 -4.70 2.06 18.96
N ARG A 17 -5.36 1.42 19.92
CA ARG A 17 -5.13 0.03 20.34
C ARG A 17 -6.42 -0.53 20.97
N PRO A 18 -6.57 -1.86 21.09
CA PRO A 18 -7.72 -2.48 21.74
C PRO A 18 -7.97 -2.00 23.19
N ASP A 19 -6.92 -1.63 23.94
CA ASP A 19 -7.03 -1.13 25.31
C ASP A 19 -7.72 0.24 25.41
N ASN A 20 -7.59 1.10 24.39
CA ASN A 20 -7.99 2.51 24.45
C ASN A 20 -9.11 2.92 23.47
N MET A 21 -9.68 1.97 22.70
CA MET A 21 -10.77 2.23 21.73
C MET A 21 -11.88 3.14 22.26
N THR A 22 -12.27 2.98 23.53
CA THR A 22 -13.36 3.75 24.15
C THR A 22 -13.07 5.25 24.27
N GLU A 23 -11.81 5.64 24.41
CA GLU A 23 -11.35 7.03 24.42
C GLU A 23 -11.33 7.63 22.99
N PHE A 24 -11.04 6.78 22.01
CA PHE A 24 -10.84 7.15 20.61
C PHE A 24 -12.10 7.07 19.72
N ASN A 25 -13.25 6.65 20.25
CA ASN A 25 -14.55 6.55 19.54
C ASN A 25 -14.83 7.65 18.49
N LYS A 26 -14.59 8.93 18.82
CA LYS A 26 -14.81 10.06 17.88
C LYS A 26 -13.82 10.12 16.73
N GLN A 27 -12.60 9.64 16.93
CA GLN A 27 -11.57 9.54 15.89
C GLN A 27 -11.79 8.29 15.05
N MET A 28 -12.15 7.16 15.67
CA MET A 28 -12.59 5.93 14.99
C MET A 28 -13.70 6.22 13.97
N GLN A 29 -14.77 6.91 14.37
CA GLN A 29 -15.85 7.31 13.44
C GLN A 29 -15.37 8.28 12.34
N ARG A 30 -14.50 9.24 12.67
CA ARG A 30 -13.98 10.22 11.70
C ARG A 30 -13.05 9.61 10.66
N PHE A 31 -12.33 8.55 11.04
CA PHE A 31 -11.27 7.92 10.25
C PHE A 31 -11.68 6.54 9.71
N ASN A 32 -12.97 6.21 9.78
CA ASN A 32 -13.58 4.97 9.32
C ASN A 32 -12.89 3.68 9.81
N VAL A 33 -12.50 3.66 11.10
CA VAL A 33 -11.92 2.48 11.78
C VAL A 33 -12.94 1.97 12.79
N GLY A 34 -13.39 0.73 12.61
CA GLY A 34 -14.57 0.18 13.30
C GLY A 34 -14.95 -1.22 12.81
N GLU A 35 -15.89 -1.30 11.87
CA GLU A 35 -16.50 -2.57 11.40
C GLU A 35 -15.60 -3.28 10.37
N ASP A 36 -15.56 -2.80 9.12
CA ASP A 36 -14.72 -3.39 8.06
C ASP A 36 -13.21 -3.14 8.26
N CYS A 37 -12.85 -2.13 9.06
CA CYS A 37 -11.47 -1.78 9.38
C CYS A 37 -11.26 -1.83 10.90
N PRO A 38 -11.17 -3.04 11.51
CA PRO A 38 -11.13 -3.20 12.96
C PRO A 38 -9.80 -2.77 13.61
N VAL A 39 -9.86 -2.41 14.90
CA VAL A 39 -8.67 -2.21 15.72
C VAL A 39 -8.16 -3.57 16.21
N PHE A 40 -6.87 -3.85 15.98
CA PHE A 40 -6.19 -5.07 16.44
C PHE A 40 -4.79 -4.76 16.98
N ASP A 41 -4.25 -5.64 17.83
CA ASP A 41 -2.89 -5.51 18.35
C ASP A 41 -1.85 -5.62 17.23
N GLY A 42 -0.91 -4.68 17.18
CA GLY A 42 0.06 -4.57 16.09
C GLY A 42 -0.43 -3.87 14.82
N LEU A 43 -1.65 -3.29 14.79
CA LEU A 43 -2.20 -2.57 13.62
C LEU A 43 -1.22 -1.56 12.99
N TYR A 44 -0.54 -0.74 13.82
CA TYR A 44 0.42 0.24 13.29
C TYR A 44 1.69 -0.43 12.72
N GLU A 45 2.15 -1.51 13.33
CA GLU A 45 3.33 -2.27 12.91
C GLU A 45 3.06 -3.02 11.59
N PHE A 46 1.87 -3.60 11.44
CA PHE A 46 1.38 -4.12 10.16
C PHE A 46 1.41 -3.05 9.06
N CYS A 47 0.90 -1.85 9.35
CA CYS A 47 0.97 -0.71 8.41
C CYS A 47 2.41 -0.27 8.11
N GLN A 48 3.33 -0.35 9.07
CA GLN A 48 4.75 -0.04 8.89
C GLN A 48 5.47 -1.07 8.00
N LEU A 49 5.21 -2.36 8.19
CA LEU A 49 5.81 -3.43 7.39
C LEU A 49 5.29 -3.40 5.95
N SER A 50 3.95 -3.30 5.79
CA SER A 50 3.28 -3.20 4.50
C SER A 50 3.79 -2.01 3.67
N ALA A 51 3.75 -0.80 4.24
CA ALA A 51 4.23 0.40 3.57
C ALA A 51 5.76 0.45 3.41
N GLY A 52 6.51 -0.18 4.33
CA GLY A 52 7.97 -0.27 4.28
C GLY A 52 8.45 -1.06 3.08
N GLY A 53 7.87 -2.24 2.83
CA GLY A 53 8.23 -3.10 1.70
C GLY A 53 8.03 -2.42 0.34
N SER A 54 6.87 -1.79 0.11
CA SER A 54 6.56 -1.15 -1.18
C SER A 54 7.41 0.10 -1.43
N VAL A 55 7.72 0.88 -0.38
CA VAL A 55 8.63 2.03 -0.50
C VAL A 55 10.08 1.59 -0.69
N ALA A 56 10.56 0.56 0.02
CA ALA A 56 11.91 0.02 -0.18
C ALA A 56 12.11 -0.56 -1.58
N GLY A 57 11.10 -1.26 -2.11
CA GLY A 57 11.05 -1.72 -3.49
C GLY A 57 11.14 -0.57 -4.49
N ALA A 58 10.36 0.50 -4.28
CA ALA A 58 10.44 1.71 -5.11
C ALA A 58 11.81 2.41 -5.07
N VAL A 59 12.49 2.45 -3.91
CA VAL A 59 13.87 2.99 -3.82
C VAL A 59 14.87 2.09 -4.57
N LYS A 60 14.80 0.76 -4.43
CA LYS A 60 15.67 -0.18 -5.19
C LYS A 60 15.47 -0.06 -6.71
N LEU A 61 14.23 0.14 -7.17
CA LEU A 61 13.90 0.40 -8.58
C LEU A 61 14.46 1.76 -9.05
N ASN A 62 14.22 2.84 -8.30
CA ASN A 62 14.76 4.19 -8.57
C ASN A 62 16.29 4.19 -8.70
N LYS A 63 16.98 3.51 -7.78
CA LYS A 63 18.45 3.38 -7.79
C LYS A 63 18.98 2.39 -8.85
N GLN A 64 18.11 1.69 -9.57
CA GLN A 64 18.46 0.68 -10.58
C GLN A 64 19.24 -0.51 -9.98
N HIS A 65 18.99 -0.85 -8.72
CA HIS A 65 19.56 -2.02 -8.04
C HIS A 65 18.74 -3.31 -8.30
N THR A 66 17.56 -3.20 -8.95
CA THR A 66 16.76 -4.34 -9.45
C THR A 66 15.87 -3.89 -10.62
N ASP A 67 15.51 -4.82 -11.51
CA ASP A 67 14.50 -4.63 -12.55
C ASP A 67 13.06 -4.87 -12.03
N ILE A 68 12.91 -5.79 -11.06
CA ILE A 68 11.64 -6.16 -10.44
C ILE A 68 11.78 -6.13 -8.91
N ALA A 69 10.81 -5.53 -8.22
CA ALA A 69 10.64 -5.62 -6.78
C ALA A 69 9.27 -6.25 -6.46
N ILE A 70 9.17 -7.00 -5.36
CA ILE A 70 7.95 -7.73 -4.98
C ILE A 70 7.64 -7.48 -3.50
N ASN A 71 6.41 -7.06 -3.19
CA ASN A 71 5.90 -6.97 -1.82
C ASN A 71 4.47 -7.51 -1.70
N TRP A 72 4.33 -8.82 -1.47
CA TRP A 72 3.05 -9.47 -1.20
C TRP A 72 2.37 -9.03 0.11
N GLY A 73 3.06 -8.28 0.98
CA GLY A 73 2.47 -7.60 2.15
C GLY A 73 1.94 -6.19 1.87
N GLY A 74 2.13 -5.67 0.65
CA GLY A 74 1.56 -4.42 0.15
C GLY A 74 0.32 -4.66 -0.72
N GLY A 75 -0.14 -3.61 -1.41
CA GLY A 75 -1.29 -3.67 -2.31
C GLY A 75 -2.60 -3.14 -1.72
N LEU A 76 -2.54 -2.35 -0.65
CA LEU A 76 -3.68 -1.89 0.15
C LEU A 76 -4.37 -0.68 -0.53
N HIS A 77 -4.92 -0.92 -1.73
CA HIS A 77 -5.33 0.09 -2.69
C HIS A 77 -6.51 0.99 -2.25
N HIS A 78 -7.35 0.55 -1.31
CA HIS A 78 -8.54 1.30 -0.84
C HIS A 78 -8.22 2.42 0.16
N ALA A 79 -7.05 2.38 0.82
CA ALA A 79 -6.74 3.32 1.90
C ALA A 79 -6.73 4.77 1.40
N LYS A 80 -7.47 5.65 2.07
CA LYS A 80 -7.69 7.04 1.67
C LYS A 80 -6.70 7.98 2.35
N LYS A 81 -6.70 9.24 1.93
CA LYS A 81 -5.77 10.24 2.48
C LYS A 81 -5.92 10.46 3.99
N SER A 82 -7.14 10.33 4.51
CA SER A 82 -7.44 10.65 5.93
C SER A 82 -8.35 9.63 6.61
N GLU A 83 -8.60 8.45 6.02
CA GLU A 83 -9.49 7.42 6.58
C GLU A 83 -9.13 6.03 6.03
N ALA A 84 -9.53 4.98 6.77
CA ALA A 84 -9.41 3.59 6.33
C ALA A 84 -10.60 3.21 5.43
N SER A 85 -10.43 2.20 4.58
CA SER A 85 -11.52 1.67 3.73
C SER A 85 -11.15 0.27 3.25
N GLY A 86 -12.12 -0.65 3.13
CA GLY A 86 -11.91 -1.98 2.55
C GLY A 86 -10.68 -2.72 3.09
N PHE A 87 -10.62 -2.93 4.42
CA PHE A 87 -9.49 -3.51 5.16
C PHE A 87 -8.15 -2.73 5.09
N CYS A 88 -8.08 -1.61 4.35
CA CYS A 88 -6.85 -0.87 4.07
C CYS A 88 -6.75 0.41 4.93
N TYR A 89 -5.65 0.57 5.67
CA TYR A 89 -5.38 1.72 6.55
C TYR A 89 -4.33 2.68 6.01
N VAL A 90 -3.26 2.17 5.40
CA VAL A 90 -2.19 2.96 4.80
C VAL A 90 -2.02 2.52 3.36
N ASN A 91 -2.03 3.47 2.43
CA ASN A 91 -1.91 3.21 1.01
C ASN A 91 -0.42 3.13 0.65
N ASP A 92 0.13 1.92 0.77
CA ASP A 92 1.53 1.62 0.44
C ASP A 92 1.83 1.91 -1.04
N ILE A 93 0.86 1.66 -1.91
CA ILE A 93 0.94 1.87 -3.37
C ILE A 93 1.15 3.35 -3.69
N VAL A 94 0.32 4.24 -3.14
CA VAL A 94 0.46 5.70 -3.35
C VAL A 94 1.80 6.20 -2.81
N LEU A 95 2.29 5.65 -1.70
CA LEU A 95 3.61 5.99 -1.16
C LEU A 95 4.75 5.51 -2.08
N ALA A 96 4.66 4.31 -2.64
CA ALA A 96 5.61 3.77 -3.60
C ALA A 96 5.61 4.54 -4.93
N ILE A 97 4.42 4.92 -5.45
CA ILE A 97 4.30 5.74 -6.66
C ILE A 97 4.88 7.15 -6.42
N LEU A 98 4.62 7.78 -5.26
CA LEU A 98 5.25 9.06 -4.90
C LEU A 98 6.78 8.97 -4.82
N GLU A 99 7.33 7.81 -4.46
CA GLU A 99 8.76 7.54 -4.47
C GLU A 99 9.30 7.36 -5.90
N LEU A 100 8.64 6.55 -6.73
CA LEU A 100 8.99 6.39 -8.15
C LEU A 100 8.94 7.72 -8.92
N LEU A 101 7.97 8.59 -8.61
CA LEU A 101 7.81 9.92 -9.21
C LEU A 101 8.96 10.90 -8.94
N LYS A 102 9.98 10.53 -8.15
CA LYS A 102 11.22 11.30 -8.02
C LYS A 102 12.13 11.16 -9.26
N TYR A 103 12.19 9.97 -9.85
CA TYR A 103 13.06 9.64 -10.99
C TYR A 103 12.27 9.37 -12.27
N HIS A 104 11.10 8.74 -12.15
CA HIS A 104 10.25 8.36 -13.27
C HIS A 104 9.28 9.48 -13.64
N GLN A 105 9.39 10.00 -14.87
CA GLN A 105 8.56 11.12 -15.31
C GLN A 105 7.07 10.75 -15.35
N ARG A 106 6.79 9.50 -15.76
CA ARG A 106 5.46 8.89 -15.81
C ARG A 106 5.50 7.49 -15.21
N VAL A 107 4.56 7.19 -14.31
CA VAL A 107 4.39 5.88 -13.65
C VAL A 107 3.02 5.33 -14.01
N LEU A 108 2.95 4.08 -14.49
CA LEU A 108 1.68 3.40 -14.76
C LEU A 108 1.31 2.53 -13.55
N TYR A 109 0.08 2.69 -13.06
CA TYR A 109 -0.53 1.79 -12.10
C TYR A 109 -1.51 0.86 -12.81
N ILE A 110 -1.36 -0.44 -12.60
CA ILE A 110 -2.26 -1.49 -13.11
C ILE A 110 -2.82 -2.25 -11.91
N ASP A 111 -4.12 -2.53 -11.94
CA ASP A 111 -4.86 -3.13 -10.84
C ASP A 111 -5.73 -4.29 -11.37
N ILE A 112 -5.48 -5.51 -10.89
CA ILE A 112 -6.19 -6.75 -11.26
C ILE A 112 -6.87 -7.43 -10.06
N ASP A 113 -7.08 -6.69 -8.97
CA ASP A 113 -8.04 -7.01 -7.92
C ASP A 113 -9.47 -7.08 -8.48
N ILE A 114 -10.39 -7.76 -7.79
CA ILE A 114 -11.80 -7.71 -8.20
C ILE A 114 -12.47 -6.37 -7.82
N HIS A 115 -11.92 -5.63 -6.86
CA HIS A 115 -12.41 -4.33 -6.42
C HIS A 115 -11.74 -3.17 -7.19
N HIS A 116 -12.43 -2.04 -7.34
CA HIS A 116 -11.82 -0.85 -7.95
C HIS A 116 -10.75 -0.26 -7.03
N GLY A 117 -9.54 -0.01 -7.56
CA GLY A 117 -8.38 0.61 -6.89
C GLY A 117 -8.55 2.08 -6.51
N ASP A 118 -9.65 2.40 -5.85
CA ASP A 118 -10.23 3.74 -5.72
C ASP A 118 -9.42 4.69 -4.82
N GLY A 119 -8.64 4.19 -3.87
CA GLY A 119 -7.72 5.01 -3.07
C GLY A 119 -6.48 5.44 -3.84
N VAL A 120 -6.03 4.65 -4.82
CA VAL A 120 -4.92 5.00 -5.73
C VAL A 120 -5.41 5.93 -6.83
N GLU A 121 -6.59 5.65 -7.41
CA GLU A 121 -7.22 6.53 -8.39
C GLU A 121 -7.51 7.92 -7.80
N GLU A 122 -8.12 8.00 -6.61
CA GLU A 122 -8.39 9.29 -5.93
C GLU A 122 -7.12 10.10 -5.68
N ALA A 123 -6.03 9.44 -5.24
CA ALA A 123 -4.75 10.11 -4.95
C ALA A 123 -4.13 10.80 -6.18
N PHE A 124 -4.39 10.27 -7.38
CA PHE A 124 -3.78 10.75 -8.63
C PHE A 124 -4.78 11.32 -9.65
N TYR A 125 -6.08 11.39 -9.32
CA TYR A 125 -7.19 11.76 -10.20
C TYR A 125 -7.02 13.09 -10.97
N THR A 126 -6.13 13.97 -10.50
CA THR A 126 -5.87 15.29 -11.08
C THR A 126 -4.46 15.48 -11.67
N THR A 127 -3.64 14.44 -11.82
CA THR A 127 -2.29 14.54 -12.43
C THR A 127 -2.15 13.80 -13.77
N ASP A 128 -1.31 14.36 -14.63
CA ASP A 128 -0.83 13.83 -15.91
C ASP A 128 0.44 12.93 -15.77
N ARG A 129 0.97 12.79 -14.55
CA ARG A 129 2.20 12.00 -14.26
C ARG A 129 1.95 10.54 -13.86
N VAL A 130 0.73 10.19 -13.47
CA VAL A 130 0.34 8.81 -13.14
C VAL A 130 -0.86 8.47 -14.00
N MET A 131 -0.93 7.24 -14.48
CA MET A 131 -2.13 6.68 -15.09
C MET A 131 -2.59 5.49 -14.27
N THR A 132 -3.88 5.42 -13.93
CA THR A 132 -4.51 4.27 -13.27
C THR A 132 -5.28 3.43 -14.29
N ALA A 133 -5.10 2.11 -14.25
CA ALA A 133 -5.80 1.15 -15.11
C ALA A 133 -6.31 -0.04 -14.28
N SER A 134 -7.62 -0.12 -14.04
CA SER A 134 -8.25 -1.10 -13.15
C SER A 134 -9.33 -1.94 -13.86
N PHE A 135 -9.37 -3.25 -13.55
CA PHE A 135 -10.21 -4.27 -14.21
C PHE A 135 -11.12 -5.00 -13.21
N HIS A 136 -12.05 -4.27 -12.62
CA HIS A 136 -12.82 -4.67 -11.44
C HIS A 136 -14.29 -5.01 -11.74
N LYS A 137 -14.97 -5.70 -10.81
CA LYS A 137 -16.43 -5.86 -10.85
C LYS A 137 -17.13 -4.52 -10.57
N TYR A 138 -18.16 -4.20 -11.33
CA TYR A 138 -18.95 -2.98 -11.17
C TYR A 138 -20.46 -3.23 -11.21
N GLY A 139 -21.21 -2.43 -10.44
CA GLY A 139 -22.65 -2.59 -10.21
C GLY A 139 -22.93 -3.45 -8.99
N GLU A 140 -23.57 -2.83 -7.98
CA GLU A 140 -23.92 -3.42 -6.67
C GLU A 140 -22.74 -4.17 -6.01
N TYR A 141 -21.57 -3.52 -6.00
CA TYR A 141 -20.33 -4.07 -5.45
C TYR A 141 -19.45 -2.96 -4.84
N PHE A 142 -18.58 -3.33 -3.91
CA PHE A 142 -17.62 -2.42 -3.27
C PHE A 142 -16.47 -2.06 -4.23
N PRO A 143 -15.91 -0.84 -4.21
CA PRO A 143 -16.28 0.35 -3.42
C PRO A 143 -17.41 1.20 -4.04
N GLY A 144 -17.99 0.80 -5.18
CA GLY A 144 -19.08 1.51 -5.85
C GLY A 144 -18.65 2.65 -6.79
N THR A 145 -17.35 2.85 -6.98
CA THR A 145 -16.72 3.73 -7.98
C THR A 145 -16.12 2.90 -9.13
N GLY A 146 -15.57 3.54 -10.17
CA GLY A 146 -14.94 2.84 -11.30
C GLY A 146 -15.85 2.72 -12.53
N ASP A 147 -16.79 3.65 -12.72
CA ASP A 147 -17.62 3.67 -13.91
C ASP A 147 -16.76 3.90 -15.17
N LEU A 148 -17.22 3.44 -16.33
CA LEU A 148 -16.62 3.75 -17.63
C LEU A 148 -16.59 5.27 -17.95
N ARG A 149 -17.30 6.08 -17.15
CA ARG A 149 -17.30 7.55 -17.19
C ARG A 149 -16.30 8.19 -16.23
N ASP A 150 -15.72 7.44 -15.30
CA ASP A 150 -14.73 7.90 -14.33
C ASP A 150 -13.35 7.92 -15.03
N ILE A 151 -13.02 9.09 -15.59
CA ILE A 151 -11.88 9.29 -16.49
C ILE A 151 -10.88 10.34 -15.98
N GLY A 152 -10.92 10.68 -14.69
CA GLY A 152 -10.04 11.70 -14.09
C GLY A 152 -10.49 13.14 -14.38
N ALA A 153 -9.88 14.10 -13.68
CA ALA A 153 -10.27 15.51 -13.69
C ALA A 153 -9.09 16.48 -13.88
N GLY A 154 -9.36 17.69 -14.36
CA GLY A 154 -8.32 18.70 -14.58
C GLY A 154 -7.24 18.19 -15.56
N LYS A 155 -5.99 18.10 -15.10
CA LYS A 155 -4.88 17.51 -15.87
C LYS A 155 -4.95 15.98 -15.97
N GLY A 156 -5.49 15.31 -14.95
CA GLY A 156 -5.65 13.84 -14.93
C GLY A 156 -6.80 13.33 -15.80
N LYS A 157 -7.49 14.20 -16.55
CA LYS A 157 -8.54 13.77 -17.46
C LYS A 157 -7.94 12.94 -18.61
N TYR A 158 -8.49 11.75 -18.83
CA TYR A 158 -8.00 10.66 -19.67
C TYR A 158 -6.78 9.89 -19.09
N TYR A 159 -6.43 10.12 -17.82
CA TYR A 159 -5.38 9.37 -17.10
C TYR A 159 -5.94 8.39 -16.05
N ALA A 160 -7.27 8.32 -15.88
CA ALA A 160 -7.95 7.19 -15.25
C ALA A 160 -8.60 6.30 -16.32
N VAL A 161 -8.43 4.98 -16.22
CA VAL A 161 -8.83 3.99 -17.22
C VAL A 161 -9.53 2.81 -16.53
N ASN A 162 -10.85 2.91 -16.38
CA ASN A 162 -11.65 1.92 -15.68
C ASN A 162 -12.35 0.94 -16.64
N PHE A 163 -12.13 -0.36 -16.45
CA PHE A 163 -12.83 -1.43 -17.16
C PHE A 163 -13.85 -2.11 -16.23
N PRO A 164 -15.09 -1.60 -16.14
CA PRO A 164 -16.13 -2.20 -15.30
C PRO A 164 -16.61 -3.55 -15.86
N LEU A 165 -16.45 -4.61 -15.07
CA LEU A 165 -16.79 -5.98 -15.41
C LEU A 165 -17.99 -6.53 -14.62
N ARG A 166 -18.45 -7.70 -15.05
CA ARG A 166 -19.50 -8.50 -14.43
C ARG A 166 -18.95 -9.85 -13.97
N ASP A 167 -19.77 -10.52 -13.17
CA ASP A 167 -19.55 -11.83 -12.58
C ASP A 167 -19.11 -12.89 -13.61
N GLY A 168 -18.26 -13.82 -13.17
CA GLY A 168 -17.89 -15.04 -13.90
C GLY A 168 -16.93 -14.88 -15.07
N ILE A 169 -16.21 -13.76 -15.22
CA ILE A 169 -15.21 -13.61 -16.29
C ILE A 169 -14.15 -14.72 -16.23
N ASP A 170 -13.81 -15.26 -17.40
CA ASP A 170 -12.85 -16.35 -17.62
C ASP A 170 -11.51 -15.86 -18.20
N ASP A 171 -10.49 -16.73 -18.12
CA ASP A 171 -9.11 -16.46 -18.54
C ASP A 171 -9.00 -15.89 -19.96
N ASP A 172 -9.73 -16.47 -20.91
CA ASP A 172 -9.66 -16.09 -22.33
C ASP A 172 -10.34 -14.74 -22.58
N SER A 173 -11.48 -14.48 -21.93
CA SER A 173 -12.16 -13.18 -21.96
C SER A 173 -11.31 -12.07 -21.35
N TYR A 174 -10.65 -12.36 -20.22
CA TYR A 174 -9.83 -11.40 -19.49
C TYR A 174 -8.53 -11.08 -20.25
N GLU A 175 -7.83 -12.08 -20.78
CA GLU A 175 -6.67 -11.86 -21.65
C GLU A 175 -7.04 -11.05 -22.91
N GLY A 176 -8.20 -11.34 -23.50
CA GLY A 176 -8.75 -10.67 -24.69
C GLY A 176 -9.16 -9.20 -24.50
N ILE A 177 -9.19 -8.70 -23.26
CA ILE A 177 -9.32 -7.27 -22.94
C ILE A 177 -8.05 -6.67 -22.36
N PHE A 178 -7.33 -7.39 -21.48
CA PHE A 178 -6.16 -6.91 -20.76
C PHE A 178 -4.99 -6.61 -21.70
N LYS A 179 -4.54 -7.61 -22.48
CA LYS A 179 -3.36 -7.46 -23.35
C LYS A 179 -3.57 -6.33 -24.40
N PRO A 180 -4.72 -6.21 -25.10
CA PRO A 180 -4.97 -5.10 -26.01
C PRO A 180 -5.07 -3.72 -25.33
N LEU A 181 -5.69 -3.62 -24.15
CA LEU A 181 -5.85 -2.34 -23.46
C LEU A 181 -4.52 -1.85 -22.88
N ILE A 182 -3.77 -2.70 -22.17
CA ILE A 182 -2.47 -2.32 -21.62
C ILE A 182 -1.46 -2.01 -22.75
N SER A 183 -1.50 -2.72 -23.88
CA SER A 183 -0.75 -2.32 -25.09
C SER A 183 -1.03 -0.89 -25.51
N LYS A 184 -2.32 -0.51 -25.59
CA LYS A 184 -2.76 0.84 -26.02
C LYS A 184 -2.44 1.91 -24.97
N VAL A 185 -2.52 1.58 -23.68
CA VAL A 185 -2.09 2.43 -22.56
C VAL A 185 -0.60 2.72 -22.68
N VAL A 186 0.25 1.70 -22.80
CA VAL A 186 1.71 1.86 -22.90
C VAL A 186 2.10 2.66 -24.14
N GLU A 187 1.44 2.43 -25.29
CA GLU A 187 1.66 3.18 -26.53
C GLU A 187 1.36 4.69 -26.40
N MET A 188 0.28 5.07 -25.70
CA MET A 188 -0.14 6.48 -25.59
C MET A 188 0.50 7.21 -24.40
N PHE A 189 0.61 6.54 -23.26
CA PHE A 189 1.12 7.11 -22.02
C PHE A 189 2.65 7.02 -21.93
N ALA A 190 3.29 6.04 -22.59
CA ALA A 190 4.74 5.80 -22.55
C ALA A 190 5.32 5.90 -21.11
N PRO A 191 4.91 5.03 -20.18
CA PRO A 191 5.42 5.03 -18.81
C PRO A 191 6.92 4.71 -18.76
N SER A 192 7.53 5.05 -17.62
CA SER A 192 8.96 4.81 -17.34
C SER A 192 9.20 3.88 -16.14
N ALA A 193 8.14 3.52 -15.42
CA ALA A 193 8.06 2.46 -14.41
C ALA A 193 6.59 2.01 -14.31
N ILE A 194 6.36 0.79 -13.80
CA ILE A 194 5.04 0.21 -13.60
C ILE A 194 4.92 -0.27 -12.14
N VAL A 195 3.75 -0.03 -11.54
CA VAL A 195 3.29 -0.73 -10.33
C VAL A 195 2.09 -1.58 -10.71
N LEU A 196 2.16 -2.88 -10.43
CA LEU A 196 1.08 -3.84 -10.66
C LEU A 196 0.62 -4.40 -9.31
N GLN A 197 -0.65 -4.15 -8.98
CA GLN A 197 -1.35 -4.74 -7.85
C GLN A 197 -1.91 -6.10 -8.31
N CYS A 198 -1.58 -7.17 -7.59
CA CYS A 198 -1.95 -8.55 -7.91
C CYS A 198 -2.97 -9.10 -6.90
N GLY A 199 -4.10 -8.41 -6.75
CA GLY A 199 -5.25 -8.87 -5.98
C GLY A 199 -5.70 -10.25 -6.46
N ALA A 200 -5.80 -11.18 -5.53
CA ALA A 200 -6.04 -12.61 -5.77
C ALA A 200 -7.48 -13.05 -5.44
N ASP A 201 -8.37 -12.11 -5.16
CA ASP A 201 -9.83 -12.31 -5.05
C ASP A 201 -10.54 -12.30 -6.41
N SER A 202 -9.88 -11.82 -7.47
CA SER A 202 -10.29 -12.01 -8.88
C SER A 202 -10.19 -13.48 -9.34
N LEU A 203 -9.72 -14.39 -8.49
CA LEU A 203 -9.61 -15.82 -8.77
C LEU A 203 -10.91 -16.61 -8.56
N SER A 204 -11.03 -17.70 -9.31
CA SER A 204 -12.09 -18.70 -9.16
C SER A 204 -12.12 -19.29 -7.75
N GLY A 205 -13.31 -19.23 -7.13
CA GLY A 205 -13.54 -19.81 -5.79
C GLY A 205 -12.96 -19.01 -4.64
N ASP A 206 -12.80 -17.69 -4.81
CA ASP A 206 -12.65 -16.77 -3.68
C ASP A 206 -13.91 -16.75 -2.76
N ARG A 207 -13.84 -16.10 -1.59
CA ARG A 207 -14.94 -15.96 -0.64
C ARG A 207 -15.78 -14.69 -0.82
N LEU A 208 -15.18 -13.61 -1.32
CA LEU A 208 -15.83 -12.31 -1.58
C LEU A 208 -15.88 -12.00 -3.07
N GLY A 209 -14.89 -12.48 -3.84
CA GLY A 209 -14.85 -12.36 -5.28
C GLY A 209 -15.82 -13.30 -6.01
N CYS A 210 -16.32 -12.85 -7.17
CA CYS A 210 -17.18 -13.63 -8.06
C CYS A 210 -16.72 -13.61 -9.54
N PHE A 211 -15.40 -13.54 -9.77
CA PHE A 211 -14.78 -13.86 -11.06
C PHE A 211 -14.45 -15.37 -11.16
N ASN A 212 -13.98 -15.82 -12.32
CA ASN A 212 -13.71 -17.24 -12.58
C ASN A 212 -12.28 -17.51 -13.10
N LEU A 213 -11.33 -16.60 -12.82
CA LEU A 213 -9.95 -16.69 -13.31
C LEU A 213 -9.17 -17.85 -12.67
N THR A 214 -8.29 -18.49 -13.43
CA THR A 214 -7.28 -19.41 -12.89
C THR A 214 -5.97 -18.67 -12.61
N LEU A 215 -5.04 -19.33 -11.91
CA LEU A 215 -3.68 -18.80 -11.71
C LEU A 215 -2.97 -18.50 -13.04
N LYS A 216 -3.35 -19.17 -14.13
CA LYS A 216 -2.77 -18.95 -15.46
C LYS A 216 -3.38 -17.73 -16.15
N GLY A 217 -4.69 -17.52 -16.06
CA GLY A 217 -5.34 -16.30 -16.56
C GLY A 217 -4.84 -15.05 -15.83
N HIS A 218 -4.73 -15.14 -14.51
CA HIS A 218 -4.21 -14.09 -13.65
C HIS A 218 -2.70 -13.85 -13.89
N GLY A 219 -1.86 -14.88 -13.80
CA GLY A 219 -0.40 -14.79 -14.04
C GLY A 219 0.01 -14.38 -15.47
N LYS A 220 -0.83 -14.59 -16.50
CA LYS A 220 -0.67 -14.01 -17.85
C LYS A 220 -0.62 -12.48 -17.84
N CYS A 221 -1.19 -11.83 -16.82
CA CYS A 221 -1.14 -10.38 -16.65
C CYS A 221 0.25 -9.93 -16.20
N VAL A 222 0.83 -10.60 -15.20
CA VAL A 222 2.24 -10.40 -14.77
C VAL A 222 3.20 -10.72 -15.92
N GLU A 223 3.01 -11.86 -16.61
CA GLU A 223 3.81 -12.22 -17.79
C GLU A 223 3.80 -11.11 -18.85
N PHE A 224 2.62 -10.57 -19.17
CA PHE A 224 2.49 -9.50 -20.16
C PHE A 224 3.20 -8.21 -19.71
N VAL A 225 3.00 -7.81 -18.45
CA VAL A 225 3.57 -6.57 -17.91
C VAL A 225 5.09 -6.66 -17.76
N LYS A 226 5.61 -7.80 -17.29
CA LYS A 226 7.05 -8.13 -17.26
C LYS A 226 7.69 -7.96 -18.64
N ASN A 227 7.04 -8.52 -19.68
CA ASN A 227 7.53 -8.48 -21.05
C ASN A 227 7.53 -7.08 -21.71
N LEU A 228 7.07 -6.03 -21.00
CA LEU A 228 7.25 -4.64 -21.42
C LEU A 228 8.68 -4.10 -21.15
N GLY A 229 9.47 -4.79 -20.31
CA GLY A 229 10.88 -4.42 -20.05
C GLY A 229 11.05 -3.08 -19.32
N LEU A 230 10.11 -2.73 -18.44
CA LEU A 230 10.17 -1.52 -17.60
C LEU A 230 10.33 -1.89 -16.11
N PRO A 231 10.96 -1.03 -15.29
CA PRO A 231 11.06 -1.23 -13.84
C PRO A 231 9.69 -1.50 -13.22
N LEU A 232 9.56 -2.63 -12.53
CA LEU A 232 8.27 -3.21 -12.13
C LEU A 232 8.22 -3.46 -10.62
N LEU A 233 7.25 -2.83 -9.95
CA LEU A 233 6.87 -3.18 -8.58
C LEU A 233 5.62 -4.07 -8.61
N LEU A 234 5.74 -5.31 -8.17
CA LEU A 234 4.61 -6.19 -7.87
C LEU A 234 4.21 -6.01 -6.40
N VAL A 235 2.92 -5.85 -6.13
CA VAL A 235 2.36 -5.86 -4.77
C VAL A 235 1.19 -6.84 -4.66
N GLY A 236 0.81 -7.22 -3.44
CA GLY A 236 -0.36 -8.06 -3.17
C GLY A 236 -1.69 -7.34 -3.43
N GLY A 237 -2.70 -7.64 -2.62
CA GLY A 237 -4.04 -7.08 -2.75
C GLY A 237 -5.07 -7.87 -1.93
N GLY A 238 -6.33 -7.86 -2.36
CA GLY A 238 -7.37 -8.73 -1.83
C GLY A 238 -7.09 -10.21 -2.07
N GLY A 239 -7.87 -11.08 -1.42
CA GLY A 239 -7.70 -12.54 -1.52
C GLY A 239 -8.11 -13.28 -0.26
N TYR A 240 -9.25 -13.96 -0.29
CA TYR A 240 -9.95 -14.43 0.91
C TYR A 240 -10.08 -15.97 0.97
N THR A 241 -9.94 -16.66 -0.16
CA THR A 241 -9.58 -18.10 -0.20
C THR A 241 -8.05 -18.24 -0.12
N ILE A 242 -7.50 -18.08 1.09
CA ILE A 242 -6.04 -17.96 1.37
C ILE A 242 -5.14 -19.02 0.71
N ARG A 243 -5.62 -20.26 0.54
CA ARG A 243 -4.85 -21.32 -0.16
C ARG A 243 -4.65 -21.05 -1.65
N ASN A 244 -5.61 -20.35 -2.29
CA ASN A 244 -5.49 -19.94 -3.69
C ASN A 244 -4.61 -18.69 -3.81
N VAL A 245 -4.66 -17.77 -2.84
CA VAL A 245 -3.73 -16.62 -2.73
C VAL A 245 -2.28 -17.11 -2.64
N ALA A 246 -2.00 -18.05 -1.74
CA ALA A 246 -0.66 -18.65 -1.60
C ALA A 246 -0.19 -19.33 -2.90
N ARG A 247 -1.06 -20.05 -3.61
CA ARG A 247 -0.76 -20.64 -4.93
C ARG A 247 -0.50 -19.56 -5.99
N CYS A 248 -1.29 -18.50 -6.01
CA CYS A 248 -1.23 -17.38 -6.95
C CYS A 248 0.08 -16.62 -6.84
N TRP A 249 0.36 -16.00 -5.68
CA TRP A 249 1.57 -15.20 -5.49
C TRP A 249 2.86 -16.05 -5.59
N THR A 250 2.81 -17.35 -5.26
CA THR A 250 3.91 -18.29 -5.56
C THR A 250 4.14 -18.47 -7.06
N TYR A 251 3.07 -18.64 -7.84
CA TYR A 251 3.15 -18.77 -9.30
C TYR A 251 3.57 -17.47 -9.98
N GLU A 252 3.04 -16.32 -9.56
CA GLU A 252 3.46 -15.01 -10.09
C GLU A 252 4.92 -14.67 -9.75
N THR A 253 5.41 -15.08 -8.57
CA THR A 253 6.85 -14.99 -8.24
C THR A 253 7.68 -15.83 -9.23
N ALA A 254 7.23 -17.02 -9.59
CA ALA A 254 7.91 -17.87 -10.58
C ALA A 254 7.84 -17.28 -12.01
N VAL A 255 6.72 -16.63 -12.38
CA VAL A 255 6.59 -15.86 -13.63
C VAL A 255 7.55 -14.67 -13.66
N ALA A 256 7.68 -13.92 -12.56
CA ALA A 256 8.65 -12.82 -12.44
C ALA A 256 10.10 -13.32 -12.64
N LEU A 257 10.45 -14.47 -12.06
CA LEU A 257 11.77 -15.10 -12.16
C LEU A 257 12.06 -15.82 -13.50
N ASP A 258 11.07 -15.94 -14.40
CA ASP A 258 11.18 -16.73 -15.66
C ASP A 258 11.37 -18.24 -15.45
N THR A 259 10.87 -18.77 -14.34
CA THR A 259 11.06 -20.19 -13.94
C THR A 259 9.75 -20.96 -14.02
N GLU A 260 9.74 -22.10 -14.73
CA GLU A 260 8.66 -23.09 -14.57
C GLU A 260 8.76 -23.80 -13.22
N ILE A 261 7.62 -23.95 -12.53
CA ILE A 261 7.50 -24.70 -11.28
C ILE A 261 6.50 -25.85 -11.40
N SER A 262 6.72 -26.92 -10.63
CA SER A 262 5.90 -28.13 -10.67
C SER A 262 4.45 -27.85 -10.27
N ASN A 263 3.52 -28.61 -10.88
CA ASN A 263 2.14 -28.64 -10.40
C ASN A 263 1.99 -29.45 -9.10
N GLU A 264 2.95 -30.30 -8.75
CA GLU A 264 3.02 -30.98 -7.45
C GLU A 264 3.58 -30.01 -6.41
N LEU A 265 2.83 -29.72 -5.33
CA LEU A 265 3.32 -28.84 -4.28
C LEU A 265 4.47 -29.49 -3.49
N PRO A 266 5.54 -28.76 -3.16
CA PRO A 266 6.55 -29.23 -2.23
C PRO A 266 5.97 -29.30 -0.81
N TYR A 267 6.48 -30.22 0.00
CA TYR A 267 6.16 -30.28 1.43
C TYR A 267 6.57 -28.97 2.13
N ASN A 268 5.69 -28.46 2.98
CA ASN A 268 5.83 -27.20 3.69
C ASN A 268 4.97 -27.23 4.97
N ASP A 269 5.18 -26.26 5.86
CA ASP A 269 4.58 -26.23 7.20
C ASP A 269 3.05 -26.08 7.21
N TYR A 270 2.43 -25.82 6.04
CA TYR A 270 1.00 -25.67 5.83
C TYR A 270 0.44 -26.64 4.77
N PHE A 271 1.15 -27.73 4.45
CA PHE A 271 0.84 -28.63 3.32
C PHE A 271 -0.61 -29.15 3.33
N GLU A 272 -1.17 -29.42 4.50
CA GLU A 272 -2.54 -29.90 4.71
C GLU A 272 -3.62 -28.90 4.23
N TYR A 273 -3.33 -27.59 4.16
CA TYR A 273 -4.26 -26.56 3.69
C TYR A 273 -4.59 -26.69 2.19
N PHE A 274 -3.73 -27.39 1.44
CA PHE A 274 -3.85 -27.61 -0.01
C PHE A 274 -4.52 -28.96 -0.35
N GLY A 275 -5.07 -29.66 0.65
CA GLY A 275 -5.90 -30.84 0.43
C GLY A 275 -7.23 -30.52 -0.28
N PRO A 276 -7.82 -31.50 -1.01
CA PRO A 276 -7.40 -32.90 -1.10
C PRO A 276 -6.41 -33.19 -2.24
N ASP A 277 -6.12 -32.21 -3.09
CA ASP A 277 -5.41 -32.41 -4.37
C ASP A 277 -3.89 -32.19 -4.26
N PHE A 278 -3.44 -31.32 -3.36
CA PHE A 278 -2.04 -30.94 -3.15
C PHE A 278 -1.33 -30.41 -4.41
N LYS A 279 -2.09 -29.79 -5.33
CA LYS A 279 -1.57 -29.19 -6.57
C LYS A 279 -1.43 -27.69 -6.45
N LEU A 280 -0.58 -27.11 -7.31
CA LEU A 280 -0.45 -25.67 -7.49
C LEU A 280 -1.68 -25.10 -8.22
N ASN A 281 -1.99 -25.63 -9.41
CA ASN A 281 -3.02 -25.05 -10.29
C ASN A 281 -4.44 -25.25 -9.75
N ILE A 282 -5.28 -24.23 -9.94
CA ILE A 282 -6.73 -24.30 -9.69
C ILE A 282 -7.49 -24.41 -11.02
N SER A 283 -8.61 -25.13 -11.03
CA SER A 283 -9.54 -25.18 -12.16
C SER A 283 -10.59 -24.06 -12.06
N PRO A 284 -11.12 -23.55 -13.19
CA PRO A 284 -12.27 -22.67 -13.16
C PRO A 284 -13.53 -23.43 -12.70
N SER A 285 -14.47 -22.70 -12.11
CA SER A 285 -15.79 -23.20 -11.73
C SER A 285 -16.73 -23.28 -12.94
N ASN A 286 -17.89 -23.92 -12.77
CA ASN A 286 -18.98 -23.94 -13.75
C ASN A 286 -19.88 -22.69 -13.72
N MET A 287 -19.39 -21.57 -13.16
CA MET A 287 -20.08 -20.27 -13.18
C MET A 287 -20.25 -19.77 -14.63
N SER A 288 -21.41 -19.17 -14.92
CA SER A 288 -21.66 -18.53 -16.22
C SER A 288 -21.00 -17.15 -16.29
N ASN A 289 -20.14 -16.93 -17.29
CA ASN A 289 -19.59 -15.61 -17.59
C ASN A 289 -20.69 -14.64 -18.05
N ALA A 290 -20.92 -13.56 -17.30
CA ALA A 290 -21.95 -12.55 -17.59
C ALA A 290 -21.46 -11.42 -18.54
N ASN A 291 -20.21 -11.53 -19.02
CA ASN A 291 -19.56 -10.57 -19.90
C ASN A 291 -19.61 -11.08 -21.35
N SER A 292 -20.65 -10.73 -22.10
CA SER A 292 -20.73 -11.13 -23.51
C SER A 292 -19.63 -10.41 -24.33
N PRO A 293 -19.16 -10.99 -25.45
CA PRO A 293 -18.14 -10.37 -26.30
C PRO A 293 -18.52 -8.95 -26.75
N GLU A 294 -19.79 -8.71 -27.06
CA GLU A 294 -20.31 -7.40 -27.49
C GLU A 294 -20.30 -6.37 -26.35
N TYR A 295 -20.43 -6.80 -25.09
CA TYR A 295 -20.29 -5.95 -23.91
C TYR A 295 -18.82 -5.56 -23.71
N LEU A 296 -17.91 -6.53 -23.76
CA LEU A 296 -16.47 -6.31 -23.62
C LEU A 296 -15.90 -5.43 -24.75
N ASP A 297 -16.24 -5.72 -26.01
CA ASP A 297 -15.80 -4.91 -27.16
C ASP A 297 -16.36 -3.49 -27.14
N LYS A 298 -17.58 -3.28 -26.62
CA LYS A 298 -18.17 -1.94 -26.45
C LYS A 298 -17.47 -1.11 -25.37
N ILE A 299 -17.02 -1.74 -24.28
CA ILE A 299 -16.21 -1.06 -23.25
C ILE A 299 -14.81 -0.76 -23.81
N LYS A 300 -14.13 -1.78 -24.34
CA LYS A 300 -12.80 -1.67 -24.96
C LYS A 300 -12.75 -0.58 -26.03
N SER A 301 -13.76 -0.49 -26.89
CA SER A 301 -13.86 0.56 -27.93
C SER A 301 -13.90 1.97 -27.34
N ARG A 302 -14.68 2.19 -26.27
CA ARG A 302 -14.78 3.49 -25.58
C ARG A 302 -13.49 3.85 -24.83
N LEU A 303 -12.83 2.87 -24.22
CA LEU A 303 -11.51 3.09 -23.60
C LEU A 303 -10.45 3.43 -24.66
N PHE A 304 -10.50 2.80 -25.84
CA PHE A 304 -9.65 3.17 -26.97
C PHE A 304 -9.99 4.56 -27.54
N GLU A 305 -11.24 5.03 -27.46
CA GLU A 305 -11.62 6.41 -27.78
C GLU A 305 -11.05 7.40 -26.75
N ASN A 306 -11.18 7.10 -25.45
CA ASN A 306 -10.58 7.90 -24.37
C ASN A 306 -9.05 8.00 -24.52
N LEU A 307 -8.35 6.87 -24.75
CA LEU A 307 -6.89 6.86 -24.91
C LEU A 307 -6.40 7.61 -26.17
N ARG A 308 -7.23 7.76 -27.21
CA ARG A 308 -6.91 8.62 -28.37
C ARG A 308 -6.97 10.12 -28.06
N MET A 309 -7.58 10.53 -26.94
CA MET A 309 -7.61 11.93 -26.52
C MET A 309 -6.31 12.38 -25.83
N LEU A 310 -5.45 11.44 -25.45
CA LEU A 310 -4.13 11.73 -24.89
C LEU A 310 -3.23 12.35 -25.97
N PRO A 311 -2.54 13.47 -25.69
CA PRO A 311 -1.43 13.89 -26.54
C PRO A 311 -0.36 12.79 -26.51
N HIS A 312 0.23 12.46 -27.66
CA HIS A 312 1.26 11.43 -27.73
C HIS A 312 2.55 11.96 -27.07
N ALA A 313 2.89 11.41 -25.90
CA ALA A 313 4.03 11.81 -25.06
C ALA A 313 4.12 13.33 -24.75
N PRO A 314 3.24 13.89 -23.89
CA PRO A 314 3.32 15.30 -23.51
C PRO A 314 4.61 15.60 -22.72
N GLY A 315 5.23 16.73 -23.03
CA GLY A 315 6.37 17.24 -22.27
C GLY A 315 5.96 17.71 -20.88
N VAL A 316 6.60 17.16 -19.85
CA VAL A 316 6.38 17.54 -18.45
C VAL A 316 7.59 18.33 -17.96
N GLN A 317 7.37 19.25 -17.02
CA GLN A 317 8.42 20.10 -16.46
C GLN A 317 9.30 19.33 -15.47
N MET A 318 10.61 19.34 -15.72
CA MET A 318 11.62 18.77 -14.81
C MET A 318 11.51 19.40 -13.41
N GLN A 319 11.65 18.57 -12.38
CA GLN A 319 11.69 18.98 -10.97
C GLN A 319 13.04 18.57 -10.36
N VAL A 320 13.44 19.23 -9.27
CA VAL A 320 14.60 18.80 -8.49
C VAL A 320 14.23 17.55 -7.70
N ILE A 321 15.04 16.51 -7.81
CA ILE A 321 14.85 15.21 -7.13
C ILE A 321 14.96 15.44 -5.60
N PRO A 322 13.90 15.18 -4.80
CA PRO A 322 13.98 15.21 -3.35
C PRO A 322 14.74 14.00 -2.80
N GLU A 323 15.26 14.10 -1.57
CA GLU A 323 15.89 12.98 -0.85
C GLU A 323 15.00 11.73 -0.80
N ASP A 324 15.61 10.55 -0.95
CA ASP A 324 14.96 9.22 -0.90
C ASP A 324 14.23 8.97 0.43
N ALA A 325 13.18 8.15 0.40
CA ALA A 325 12.38 7.88 1.60
C ALA A 325 13.04 6.91 2.60
N ILE A 326 14.02 6.12 2.15
CA ILE A 326 14.78 5.15 2.94
C ILE A 326 16.24 5.18 2.45
N ASP A 327 17.20 5.34 3.36
CA ASP A 327 18.62 5.24 3.02
C ASP A 327 19.09 3.78 3.08
N ILE A 328 19.10 3.15 1.92
CA ILE A 328 19.46 1.73 1.73
C ILE A 328 20.99 1.52 1.69
N GLU A 329 21.79 2.56 1.47
CA GLU A 329 23.25 2.42 1.29
C GLU A 329 23.98 1.99 2.58
N MET A 330 23.34 2.15 3.74
CA MET A 330 23.86 1.70 5.04
C MET A 330 23.67 0.20 5.31
N GLU A 331 22.82 -0.52 4.55
CA GLU A 331 22.50 -1.93 4.80
C GLU A 331 23.30 -2.90 3.91
N GLU A 332 23.74 -2.46 2.72
CA GLU A 332 24.45 -3.30 1.74
C GLU A 332 25.86 -3.76 2.20
N ASP A 333 26.35 -3.32 3.37
CA ASP A 333 27.54 -3.87 4.05
C ASP A 333 27.25 -5.07 4.96
N GLN A 334 25.99 -5.35 5.30
CA GLN A 334 25.61 -6.48 6.17
C GLN A 334 25.27 -7.76 5.38
N ASP A 335 24.61 -7.62 4.22
CA ASP A 335 24.16 -8.74 3.37
C ASP A 335 25.28 -9.47 2.60
N LYS A 336 26.55 -9.12 2.85
CA LYS A 336 27.73 -9.80 2.28
C LYS A 336 28.00 -11.20 2.89
N GLN A 337 26.98 -11.83 3.49
CA GLN A 337 27.04 -13.17 4.11
C GLN A 337 26.32 -14.23 3.26
N ASN A 338 27.01 -14.70 2.22
CA ASN A 338 26.85 -16.00 1.55
C ASN A 338 25.40 -16.55 1.39
N GLY A 339 24.68 -16.09 0.37
CA GLY A 339 23.24 -16.32 0.14
C GLY A 339 22.74 -17.74 -0.20
N GLU A 340 23.43 -18.80 0.24
CA GLU A 340 22.96 -20.20 0.10
C GLU A 340 22.52 -20.84 1.44
N GLU A 341 22.81 -20.23 2.60
CA GLU A 341 22.39 -20.77 3.90
C GLU A 341 21.05 -20.19 4.38
N ARG A 342 20.00 -21.03 4.37
CA ARG A 342 18.66 -20.69 4.91
C ARG A 342 18.74 -20.50 6.43
N ILE A 343 18.77 -19.24 6.88
CA ILE A 343 18.84 -18.88 8.30
C ILE A 343 17.69 -19.55 9.07
N SER A 344 18.03 -20.31 10.12
CA SER A 344 17.06 -20.96 10.99
C SER A 344 16.21 -19.94 11.76
N ILE A 345 14.92 -20.23 11.96
CA ILE A 345 14.01 -19.42 12.80
C ILE A 345 14.62 -19.14 14.18
N ARG A 346 15.28 -20.14 14.77
CA ARG A 346 15.97 -20.01 16.08
C ARG A 346 17.17 -19.05 16.06
N ALA A 347 17.66 -18.68 14.88
CA ALA A 347 18.73 -17.70 14.67
C ALA A 347 18.19 -16.30 14.32
N SER A 348 16.96 -16.16 13.80
CA SER A 348 16.27 -14.87 13.69
C SER A 348 15.64 -14.45 15.03
N GLU A 349 14.97 -15.36 15.76
CA GLU A 349 14.46 -15.13 17.12
C GLU A 349 15.56 -14.57 18.05
N LYS A 350 16.77 -15.15 17.98
CA LYS A 350 17.92 -14.73 18.80
C LYS A 350 18.49 -13.35 18.43
N ARG A 351 18.04 -12.73 17.33
CA ARG A 351 18.32 -11.32 16.98
C ARG A 351 17.25 -10.36 17.50
N ILE A 352 16.09 -10.88 17.95
CA ILE A 352 14.93 -10.09 18.37
C ILE A 352 14.90 -9.88 19.90
N CYS A 353 15.50 -10.79 20.68
CA CYS A 353 15.60 -10.67 22.14
C CYS A 353 16.24 -9.35 22.57
N ASN A 354 15.47 -8.51 23.26
CA ASN A 354 15.89 -7.20 23.75
C ASN A 354 16.64 -7.37 25.09
N GLU A 355 17.75 -6.65 25.32
CA GLU A 355 18.62 -6.85 26.51
C GLU A 355 17.93 -6.61 27.88
N ASN A 356 16.69 -6.08 27.88
CA ASN A 356 15.90 -5.80 29.08
C ASN A 356 14.76 -6.79 29.33
N GLU A 357 14.57 -7.84 28.51
CA GLU A 357 13.54 -8.85 28.76
C GLU A 357 14.00 -9.90 29.78
N LEU A 358 13.25 -10.02 30.88
CA LEU A 358 13.43 -11.05 31.88
C LEU A 358 12.75 -12.34 31.40
N SER A 359 13.56 -13.33 31.00
CA SER A 359 13.07 -14.65 30.61
C SER A 359 12.69 -15.47 31.84
N ASP A 360 11.38 -15.57 32.12
CA ASP A 360 10.82 -16.54 33.08
C ASP A 360 10.82 -17.95 32.46
N SER A 361 12.00 -18.57 32.39
CA SER A 361 12.20 -19.97 31.96
C SER A 361 12.48 -20.88 33.16
N GLU A 362 11.54 -21.77 33.49
CA GLU A 362 11.62 -22.73 34.60
C GLU A 362 12.59 -23.92 34.36
N ASP A 363 13.79 -23.69 33.82
CA ASP A 363 14.81 -24.74 33.60
C ASP A 363 16.27 -24.22 33.67
N GLU A 364 16.66 -23.63 34.81
CA GLU A 364 18.08 -23.41 35.15
C GLU A 364 18.35 -23.75 36.63
N GLY A 365 19.14 -24.80 36.86
CA GLY A 365 19.42 -25.34 38.19
C GLY A 365 20.55 -24.63 38.92
N ASP A 366 20.21 -23.87 39.97
CA ASP A 366 21.08 -23.37 41.05
C ASP A 366 22.58 -23.19 40.73
N ASN A 367 22.98 -22.06 40.12
CA ASN A 367 24.29 -21.43 40.35
C ASN A 367 24.37 -19.98 39.78
N ARG A 368 23.81 -18.99 40.50
CA ARG A 368 23.92 -17.57 40.09
C ARG A 368 25.37 -17.08 40.14
N LYS A 369 25.95 -16.70 38.99
CA LYS A 369 27.27 -16.06 38.88
C LYS A 369 27.20 -14.77 38.05
N ASP A 370 27.33 -13.64 38.73
CA ASP A 370 27.33 -12.31 38.12
C ASP A 370 28.64 -12.04 37.34
N ILE A 371 28.53 -11.70 36.06
CA ILE A 371 29.66 -11.43 35.15
C ILE A 371 29.98 -9.93 35.09
N ARG A 372 29.91 -9.21 36.22
CA ARG A 372 30.30 -7.78 36.33
C ARG A 372 31.44 -7.50 37.32
N SER A 373 32.50 -8.33 37.36
CA SER A 373 33.76 -7.93 38.02
C SER A 373 35.04 -8.48 37.35
N ASN A 374 35.65 -7.68 36.45
CA ASN A 374 37.01 -7.94 35.95
C ASN A 374 37.90 -6.69 35.97
N LYS A 375 38.19 -6.19 37.18
CA LYS A 375 39.32 -5.28 37.44
C LYS A 375 40.13 -5.81 38.61
N LYS A 376 41.41 -6.10 38.37
CA LYS A 376 42.34 -6.67 39.38
C LYS A 376 42.54 -5.69 40.54
N ALA A 377 42.37 -6.16 41.77
CA ALA A 377 42.65 -5.38 42.96
C ALA A 377 44.14 -4.98 43.03
N LYS A 378 44.41 -3.72 43.36
CA LYS A 378 45.76 -3.20 43.64
C LYS A 378 45.73 -2.56 45.02
N LYS A 379 46.62 -2.99 45.93
CA LYS A 379 46.57 -2.63 47.35
C LYS A 379 46.72 -1.12 47.58
N THR A 380 45.94 -0.61 48.51
CA THR A 380 45.98 0.75 49.06
C THR A 380 47.34 1.09 49.68
N ARG A 381 47.74 2.36 49.63
CA ARG A 381 48.69 2.96 50.57
C ARG A 381 48.10 4.28 51.05
N GLN A 382 48.08 4.50 52.37
CA GLN A 382 47.47 5.68 53.01
C GLN A 382 48.46 6.84 53.14
N THR A 383 47.90 8.06 53.09
CA THR A 383 48.34 9.34 53.70
C THR A 383 47.14 10.29 53.47
N GLU A 384 46.28 10.56 54.46
CA GLU A 384 46.42 11.55 55.55
C GLU A 384 46.10 13.00 55.13
N SER A 385 45.06 13.57 55.80
CA SER A 385 44.88 14.96 56.30
C SER A 385 45.53 16.17 55.58
N THR A 386 44.91 17.35 55.40
CA THR A 386 43.65 17.95 55.93
C THR A 386 43.28 19.20 55.08
N PRO A 387 42.10 19.85 55.24
CA PRO A 387 41.61 20.90 54.32
C PRO A 387 41.98 22.34 54.71
N THR A 388 41.72 23.29 53.80
CA THR A 388 41.58 24.74 54.06
C THR A 388 40.51 25.37 53.18
N ASP A 389 39.79 26.36 53.73
CA ASP A 389 38.71 27.13 53.10
C ASP A 389 39.16 28.06 51.95
N SER A 390 38.24 28.40 51.02
CA SER A 390 37.46 29.65 51.16
C SER A 390 36.59 30.07 49.95
N LYS A 391 35.43 30.65 50.29
CA LYS A 391 34.66 31.73 49.63
C LYS A 391 34.53 31.73 48.09
N MET A 392 33.33 31.61 47.51
CA MET A 392 32.18 32.54 47.58
C MET A 392 32.43 33.90 46.91
N VAL A 393 32.03 34.02 45.65
CA VAL A 393 31.46 35.24 45.05
C VAL A 393 30.29 34.82 44.16
N SER A 394 29.19 35.57 44.26
CA SER A 394 28.03 35.49 43.36
C SER A 394 27.94 36.77 42.55
N GLU A 395 27.56 36.72 41.29
CA GLU A 395 27.22 37.93 40.53
C GLU A 395 25.92 37.76 39.73
N LYS A 396 25.19 38.87 39.62
CA LYS A 396 23.82 38.99 39.09
C LYS A 396 23.82 40.11 38.05
N SER A 397 23.12 39.88 36.94
CA SER A 397 22.64 40.90 36.00
C SER A 397 21.53 40.21 35.18
N GLU A 398 20.23 40.57 35.21
CA GLU A 398 19.58 41.89 35.22
C GLU A 398 20.13 42.84 34.14
N SER A 399 19.34 43.45 33.26
CA SER A 399 17.92 43.29 32.88
C SER A 399 17.66 44.14 31.62
N LYS A 400 16.56 43.90 30.89
CA LYS A 400 15.60 44.95 30.43
C LYS A 400 14.52 44.44 29.49
N GLU A 401 13.31 44.96 29.67
CA GLU A 401 12.21 44.90 28.72
C GLU A 401 12.31 46.03 27.68
N ALA A 402 11.53 45.93 26.60
CA ALA A 402 11.01 47.06 25.85
C ALA A 402 9.70 46.67 25.14
N GLU A 403 8.56 47.04 25.70
CA GLU A 403 7.29 47.10 24.96
C GLU A 403 7.22 48.37 24.10
N SER A 404 6.46 48.36 22.99
CA SER A 404 5.34 49.31 22.78
C SER A 404 4.65 49.16 21.42
N SER A 405 3.48 48.52 21.42
CA SER A 405 2.17 48.99 20.87
C SER A 405 2.03 49.79 19.54
N ASN A 406 0.86 49.54 18.89
CA ASN A 406 0.04 50.46 18.07
C ASN A 406 0.38 50.69 16.58
N SER A 407 -0.59 50.92 15.67
CA SER A 407 -2.06 50.67 15.70
C SER A 407 -2.75 50.93 14.34
N VAL A 408 -3.77 50.12 13.99
CA VAL A 408 -5.10 50.50 13.42
C VAL A 408 -5.17 51.38 12.14
N ASP A 409 -5.79 50.88 11.05
CA ASP A 409 -7.16 51.28 10.66
C ASP A 409 -7.87 50.29 9.69
N LYS A 410 -9.08 50.62 9.20
CA LYS A 410 -10.26 49.75 9.44
C LYS A 410 -11.54 50.15 8.64
N THR A 411 -11.74 49.58 7.44
CA THR A 411 -12.97 49.63 6.59
C THR A 411 -13.02 48.34 5.74
N GLY A 412 -14.12 47.81 5.18
CA GLY A 412 -15.51 48.26 5.05
C GLY A 412 -16.07 47.79 3.68
N GLU A 413 -17.31 47.36 3.48
CA GLU A 413 -18.46 47.19 4.40
C GLU A 413 -19.33 45.97 4.01
N SER A 414 -20.49 45.79 4.67
CA SER A 414 -21.44 44.67 4.61
C SER A 414 -22.57 44.77 3.57
N SER A 415 -23.21 43.64 3.18
CA SER A 415 -24.67 43.64 2.88
C SER A 415 -25.39 42.27 2.89
N ASN A 416 -26.40 42.14 3.76
CA ASN A 416 -27.71 41.45 3.62
C ASN A 416 -27.86 39.93 3.37
N ALA A 417 -29.05 39.43 3.76
CA ALA A 417 -29.53 38.05 3.65
C ALA A 417 -31.04 37.98 3.34
N THR A 418 -31.48 36.89 2.70
CA THR A 418 -32.89 36.56 2.37
C THR A 418 -32.98 35.02 2.35
N ALA A 419 -33.61 34.31 3.29
CA ALA A 419 -35.04 34.12 3.59
C ALA A 419 -35.73 33.00 2.74
N MET A 420 -36.75 32.35 3.31
CA MET A 420 -37.23 31.00 2.93
C MET A 420 -38.44 30.95 1.97
N ALA A 421 -38.49 29.92 1.13
CA ALA A 421 -39.68 29.22 0.62
C ALA A 421 -39.21 27.80 0.19
N VAL A 422 -39.81 26.64 0.48
CA VAL A 422 -41.20 26.22 0.77
C VAL A 422 -42.11 26.26 -0.46
N SER A 423 -42.35 25.08 -1.05
CA SER A 423 -43.37 24.85 -2.08
C SER A 423 -43.86 23.39 -2.05
N GLU A 424 -44.89 23.11 -1.25
CA GLU A 424 -45.74 21.93 -1.45
C GLU A 424 -46.93 22.32 -2.36
N SER A 425 -47.27 21.48 -3.34
CA SER A 425 -48.52 21.61 -4.08
C SER A 425 -49.00 20.27 -4.66
N THR A 426 -49.61 19.47 -3.77
CA THR A 426 -50.83 18.66 -3.96
C THR A 426 -51.37 18.33 -5.37
N THR A 427 -51.89 17.10 -5.49
CA THR A 427 -52.90 16.60 -6.47
C THR A 427 -52.47 16.52 -7.95
N SER A 428 -52.90 15.53 -8.74
CA SER A 428 -54.18 14.78 -8.68
C SER A 428 -54.09 13.27 -8.93
N ASP A 429 -55.19 12.58 -8.64
CA ASP A 429 -55.52 11.24 -9.12
C ASP A 429 -55.48 11.14 -10.67
N ASP A 430 -55.40 9.92 -11.23
CA ASP A 430 -56.59 9.14 -11.64
C ASP A 430 -56.25 7.95 -12.60
N LYS A 431 -56.75 6.74 -12.30
CA LYS A 431 -56.77 5.50 -13.14
C LYS A 431 -55.40 4.89 -13.56
N LYS A 432 -55.28 3.57 -13.77
CA LYS A 432 -56.31 2.52 -13.94
C LYS A 432 -55.85 1.16 -13.43
#